data_AF-A0A0R3TGR7-F1
#
_entry.id   AF-A0A0R3TGR7-F1
#
_cell.length_a   1.000
_cell.length_b   1.000
_cell.length_c   1.000
_cell.angle_alpha   90.00
_cell.angle_beta   90.00
_cell.angle_gamma   90.00
#
_symmetry.space_group_name_H-M   'P 1'
#
loop_
_entity.id
_entity.type
_entity.pdbx_description
1 polymer ?
#
loop_
_entity_poly.entity_id
_entity_poly.type
_entity_poly.pdbx_seq_one_letter_code
_entity_poly.pdbx_strand_id
1 'polypeptide(L)' 'MSEYDQVLHEDETTNRMQESLKLFDSICNNKWFTDTSIILFLNKKDLFAEKIKRSPLTVCFPEYPGFAYFETS' A
#
# COMPACT_ATOMS: atom_id res chain seq x y z
N MET A 1 3.41 -3.52 -2.10
CA MET A 1 2.24 -4.10 -1.40
C MET A 1 2.60 -4.69 -0.04
N SER A 2 3.60 -5.57 0.07
CA SER A 2 3.95 -6.26 1.34
C SER A 2 4.60 -5.38 2.43
N GLU A 3 4.68 -4.07 2.23
CA GLU A 3 5.36 -3.12 3.14
C GLU A 3 4.35 -2.30 3.97
N TYR A 4 3.06 -2.66 3.93
CA TYR A 4 1.99 -2.00 4.67
C TYR A 4 2.17 -2.08 6.20
N ASP A 5 2.95 -3.03 6.68
CA ASP A 5 3.25 -3.25 8.10
C ASP A 5 4.66 -2.74 8.47
N GLN A 6 5.30 -1.95 7.62
CA GLN A 6 6.68 -1.49 7.80
C GLN A 6 6.76 0.04 7.84
N VAL A 7 7.71 0.53 8.64
CA VAL A 7 8.07 1.95 8.74
C VAL A 7 9.35 2.27 7.96
N LEU A 8 9.53 3.53 7.59
CA LEU A 8 10.78 4.02 7.00
C LEU A 8 11.94 3.83 7.98
N HIS A 9 13.11 3.51 7.46
CA HIS A 9 14.31 3.33 8.29
C HIS A 9 14.80 4.65 8.90
N GLU A 10 14.51 5.77 8.24
CA GLU A 10 15.06 7.10 8.57
C GLU A 10 14.32 7.78 9.75
N ASP A 11 13.05 7.47 9.93
CA ASP A 11 12.16 8.13 10.90
C ASP A 11 11.40 7.14 11.79
N GLU A 12 11.39 5.84 11.46
CA GLU A 12 10.76 4.74 12.22
C GLU A 12 9.27 4.92 12.59
N THR A 13 8.62 6.00 12.17
CA THR A 13 7.21 6.28 12.43
C THR A 13 6.37 6.31 11.16
N THR A 14 6.94 6.76 10.04
CA THR A 14 6.24 6.88 8.77
C THR A 14 6.08 5.51 8.09
N ASN A 15 4.83 5.13 7.77
CA ASN A 15 4.53 3.88 7.08
C ASN A 15 5.02 3.89 5.61
N ARG A 16 5.74 2.84 5.19
CA ARG A 16 6.35 2.73 3.85
C ARG A 16 5.32 2.71 2.72
N MET A 17 4.18 2.05 2.92
CA MET A 17 3.13 1.98 1.91
C MET A 17 2.41 3.33 1.77
N GLN A 18 2.14 4.02 2.87
CA GLN A 18 1.56 5.36 2.81
C GLN A 18 2.49 6.35 2.08
N GLU A 19 3.79 6.28 2.34
CA GLU A 19 4.75 7.14 1.64
C GLU A 19 4.82 6.86 0.13
N SER A 20 4.81 5.57 -0.24
CA SER A 20 4.75 5.17 -1.65
C SER A 20 3.49 5.68 -2.35
N LEU A 21 2.34 5.71 -1.66
CA LEU A 21 1.09 6.24 -2.18
C LEU A 21 1.13 7.77 -2.33
N LYS A 22 1.71 8.50 -1.36
CA LYS A 22 1.91 9.96 -1.47
C LYS A 22 2.80 10.33 -2.65
N LEU A 23 3.88 9.56 -2.85
CA LEU A 23 4.76 9.75 -4.00
C LEU A 23 4.02 9.49 -5.32
N PHE A 24 3.24 8.41 -5.38
CA PHE A 24 2.43 8.09 -6.56
C PHE A 24 1.40 9.20 -6.86
N ASP A 25 0.71 9.71 -5.85
CA ASP A 25 -0.22 10.84 -5.99
C ASP A 25 0.48 12.09 -6.51
N SER A 26 1.67 12.41 -5.99
CA SER A 26 2.49 13.53 -6.45
C SER A 26 2.92 13.40 -7.91
N ILE A 27 3.18 12.17 -8.39
CA ILE A 27 3.52 11.90 -9.79
C ILE A 27 2.28 12.06 -10.68
N CYS A 28 1.14 11.50 -10.27
CA CYS A 28 -0.11 11.58 -11.03
C CYS A 28 -0.63 13.02 -11.16
N ASN A 29 -0.45 13.83 -10.11
CA ASN A 29 -0.89 15.22 -10.10
C ASN A 29 0.16 16.20 -10.67
N ASN A 30 1.30 15.69 -11.15
CA ASN A 30 2.31 16.54 -11.76
C ASN A 30 1.89 16.94 -13.19
N LYS A 31 1.87 18.25 -13.45
CA LYS A 31 1.52 18.82 -14.77
C LYS A 31 2.41 18.35 -15.91
N TRP A 32 3.63 17.89 -15.62
CA TRP A 32 4.53 17.33 -16.63
C TRP A 32 4.16 15.90 -17.05
N PHE A 33 3.38 15.17 -16.23
CA PHE A 33 2.98 13.79 -16.49
C PHE A 33 1.52 13.64 -16.89
N THR A 34 0.79 14.73 -17.14
CA THR A 34 -0.65 14.71 -17.48
C THR A 34 -0.99 13.85 -18.69
N ASP A 35 -0.17 13.87 -19.74
CA ASP A 35 -0.38 13.06 -20.95
C ASP A 35 0.47 11.77 -20.96
N THR A 36 1.13 11.44 -19.85
CA THR A 36 2.01 10.26 -19.74
C THR A 36 1.24 9.10 -19.12
N SER A 37 1.24 7.94 -19.77
CA SER A 37 0.69 6.72 -19.18
C SER A 37 1.55 6.24 -18.02
N ILE A 38 0.93 6.01 -16.86
CA ILE A 38 1.61 5.52 -15.66
C ILE A 38 1.28 4.03 -15.48
N ILE A 39 2.31 3.20 -15.40
CA ILE A 39 2.18 1.76 -15.10
C ILE A 39 2.53 1.53 -13.64
N LEU A 40 1.56 1.07 -12.85
CA LEU A 40 1.76 0.75 -11.44
C LEU A 40 2.06 -0.76 -11.26
N PHE A 41 3.27 -1.08 -10.83
CA PHE A 41 3.64 -2.46 -10.49
C PHE A 41 3.40 -2.76 -9.02
N LEU A 42 2.40 -3.60 -8.76
CA LEU A 42 2.07 -4.08 -7.43
C LEU A 42 2.84 -5.38 -7.14
N ASN A 43 4.11 -5.22 -6.79
CA ASN A 43 5.03 -6.33 -6.55
C ASN A 43 4.79 -7.03 -5.20
N LYS A 44 5.25 -8.29 -5.10
CA LYS A 44 5.25 -9.13 -3.88
C LYS A 44 3.85 -9.52 -3.38
N LYS A 45 2.94 -9.85 -4.30
CA LYS A 45 1.56 -10.27 -3.98
C LYS A 45 1.52 -11.53 -3.11
N ASP A 46 2.42 -12.46 -3.37
CA ASP A 46 2.67 -13.68 -2.59
C ASP A 46 2.97 -13.35 -1.12
N LEU A 47 3.93 -12.45 -0.87
CA LEU A 47 4.29 -12.04 0.47
C LEU A 47 3.16 -11.26 1.16
N PHE A 48 2.41 -10.45 0.41
CA PHE A 48 1.24 -9.76 0.93
C PHE A 48 0.15 -10.73 1.40
N ALA A 49 -0.13 -11.77 0.63
CA ALA A 49 -1.13 -12.80 0.97
C ALA A 49 -0.77 -13.61 2.22
N GLU A 50 0.52 -13.81 2.50
CA GLU A 50 1.00 -14.43 3.73
C GLU A 50 0.91 -13.48 4.93
N LYS A 51 1.33 -12.22 4.74
CA LYS A 51 1.34 -11.21 5.81
C LYS A 51 -0.05 -10.82 6.28
N ILE A 52 -1.02 -10.71 5.37
CA ILE A 52 -2.38 -10.27 5.73
C ILE A 52 -3.09 -11.21 6.70
N LYS A 53 -2.66 -12.47 6.77
CA LYS A 53 -3.15 -13.47 7.74
C LYS A 53 -2.67 -13.18 9.18
N ARG A 54 -1.59 -12.41 9.34
CA ARG A 54 -0.92 -12.17 10.63
C ARG A 54 -0.98 -10.71 11.07
N SER A 55 -0.89 -9.78 10.12
CA SER A 55 -0.91 -8.34 10.35
C SER A 55 -2.06 -7.72 9.57
N PRO A 56 -3.06 -7.10 10.23
CA PRO A 56 -4.22 -6.56 9.54
C PRO A 56 -3.85 -5.33 8.70
N LEU A 57 -4.57 -5.12 7.61
CA LEU A 57 -4.42 -3.91 6.77
C LEU A 57 -4.69 -2.61 7.53
N THR A 58 -5.43 -2.68 8.63
CA THR A 58 -5.74 -1.53 9.50
C THR A 58 -4.52 -0.86 10.09
N VAL A 59 -3.36 -1.53 10.12
CA VAL A 59 -2.07 -0.93 10.50
C VAL A 59 -1.67 0.22 9.55
N CYS A 60 -2.02 0.09 8.26
CA CYS A 60 -1.74 1.11 7.25
C CYS A 60 -2.97 1.94 6.86
N PHE A 61 -4.16 1.33 6.92
CA PHE A 61 -5.43 1.94 6.52
C PHE A 61 -6.45 1.76 7.66
N PRO A 62 -6.42 2.61 8.69
CA PRO A 62 -7.28 2.45 9.88
C PRO A 62 -8.77 2.41 9.55
N GLU A 63 -9.19 3.11 8.50
CA GLU A 63 -10.55 3.13 7.98
C GLU A 63 -10.94 1.88 7.18
N TYR A 64 -10.00 0.97 6.91
CA TYR A 64 -10.29 -0.27 6.21
C TYR A 64 -11.20 -1.15 7.07
N PRO A 65 -12.45 -1.43 6.65
CA PRO A 65 -13.45 -2.08 7.50
C PRO A 65 -13.18 -3.56 7.80
N GLY A 66 -12.06 -4.11 7.31
CA GLY A 66 -11.77 -5.54 7.35
C GLY A 66 -12.53 -6.31 6.27
N PHE A 67 -12.00 -7.46 5.87
CA PHE A 67 -12.64 -8.34 4.90
C PHE A 67 -14.00 -8.85 5.43
N ALA A 68 -15.10 -8.29 4.91
CA ALA A 68 -16.43 -8.89 4.99
C ALA A 68 -16.64 -10.03 3.97
N TYR A 69 -15.60 -10.45 3.23
CA TYR A 69 -15.68 -11.50 2.22
C TYR A 69 -14.43 -12.38 2.21
N PHE A 70 -14.34 -13.29 3.17
CA PHE A 70 -13.97 -14.65 2.80
C PHE A 70 -15.28 -15.43 2.83
N GLU A 71 -15.95 -15.50 1.67
CA GLU A 71 -17.03 -16.47 1.50
C GLU A 71 -16.48 -17.84 1.90
N THR A 72 -17.22 -18.45 2.80
CA THR A 72 -17.10 -19.85 3.17
C THR A 72 -17.29 -20.65 1.87
N SER A 73 -16.29 -21.43 1.49
CA SER A 73 -16.43 -22.54 0.56
C SER A 73 -15.70 -23.74 1.15
#